data_AF-A0A964R2C1-F1
#
_entry.id   AF-A0A964R2C1-F1
#
_cell.length_a   1.000
_cell.length_b   1.000
_cell.length_c   1.000
_cell.angle_alpha   90.00
_cell.angle_beta   90.00
_cell.angle_gamma   90.00
#
_symmetry.space_group_name_H-M   'P 1'
#
loop_
_entity.id
_entity.type
_entity.pdbx_description
1 polymer ?
#
loop_
_entity_poly.entity_id
_entity_poly.type
_entity_poly.pdbx_seq_one_letter_code
_entity_poly.pdbx_strand_id
1 'polypeptide(L)'
;MASIDARVPENVRGKFYVDRSCIYCGLCDETAPTVFRECNEQGWAFVFHQPTTPDELRLAREAAESCPTDSIGTDGEQHESAIVQSRPWWRFW
;
A
#
# COMPACT_ATOMS: atom_id res chain seq x y z
N MET A 1 4.26 -9.78 7.82
CA MET A 1 4.71 -9.02 6.63
C MET A 1 3.63 -9.07 5.56
N ALA A 2 3.33 -7.92 4.97
CA ALA A 2 2.22 -7.72 4.04
C ALA A 2 2.35 -8.60 2.79
N SER A 3 1.21 -8.99 2.24
CA SER A 3 1.11 -9.74 0.99
C SER A 3 0.46 -8.91 -0.11
N ILE A 4 1.16 -8.76 -1.23
CA ILE A 4 0.68 -8.03 -2.40
C ILE A 4 -0.62 -8.61 -2.99
N ASP A 5 -0.79 -9.94 -2.92
CA ASP A 5 -1.98 -10.64 -3.42
C ASP A 5 -3.20 -10.37 -2.54
N ALA A 6 -2.96 -10.01 -1.28
CA ALA A 6 -3.98 -9.65 -0.31
C ALA A 6 -4.19 -8.14 -0.22
N ARG A 7 -3.58 -7.31 -1.08
CA ARG A 7 -3.78 -5.85 -1.05
C ARG A 7 -5.27 -5.49 -1.16
N VAL A 8 -5.71 -4.52 -0.37
CA VAL A 8 -7.10 -4.04 -0.44
C VAL A 8 -7.33 -3.25 -1.74
N PRO A 9 -8.52 -3.33 -2.36
CA PRO A 9 -8.78 -2.74 -3.66
C PRO A 9 -8.77 -1.20 -3.67
N GLU A 10 -8.94 -0.56 -2.51
CA GLU A 10 -8.94 0.90 -2.36
C GLU A 10 -7.54 1.52 -2.49
N ASN A 11 -6.47 0.72 -2.40
CA ASN A 11 -5.11 1.24 -2.58
C ASN A 11 -4.94 1.82 -3.98
N VAL A 12 -4.38 3.02 -4.07
CA VAL A 12 -3.80 3.48 -5.33
C VAL A 12 -2.59 2.63 -5.70
N ARG A 13 -2.35 2.46 -6.99
CA ARG A 13 -1.19 1.70 -7.49
C ARG A 13 0.11 2.37 -7.08
N GLY A 14 1.13 1.54 -6.82
CA GLY A 14 2.48 2.01 -6.55
C GLY A 14 3.20 1.17 -5.50
N LYS A 15 4.21 1.78 -4.90
CA LYS A 15 5.15 1.13 -3.99
C LYS A 15 4.51 0.67 -2.69
N PHE A 16 3.73 1.56 -2.06
CA PHE A 16 3.09 1.31 -0.78
C PHE A 16 1.69 0.74 -1.00
N TYR A 17 1.28 -0.20 -0.16
CA TYR A 17 -0.08 -0.74 -0.14
C TYR A 17 -0.41 -1.28 1.25
N VAL A 18 -1.71 -1.32 1.57
CA VAL A 18 -2.23 -2.03 2.74
C VAL A 18 -2.89 -3.34 2.29
N ASP A 19 -2.66 -4.42 3.02
CA ASP A 19 -3.31 -5.70 2.77
C ASP A 19 -4.47 -6.01 3.73
N ARG A 20 -5.20 -7.09 3.44
CA ARG A 20 -6.36 -7.55 4.21
C ARG A 20 -6.04 -8.05 5.62
N SER A 21 -4.78 -8.13 6.02
CA SER A 21 -4.42 -8.43 7.41
C SER A 21 -4.52 -7.19 8.31
N CYS A 22 -4.77 -6.01 7.74
CA CYS A 22 -5.00 -4.77 8.48
C CYS A 22 -6.20 -4.91 9.43
N ILE A 23 -6.00 -4.49 10.68
CA ILE A 23 -7.02 -4.47 11.73
C ILE A 23 -7.57 -3.08 12.04
N TYR A 24 -7.20 -2.08 11.22
CA TYR A 24 -7.46 -0.66 11.45
C TYR A 24 -7.15 -0.18 12.88
N CYS A 25 -5.87 -0.12 13.22
CA CYS A 25 -5.43 0.43 14.51
C CYS A 25 -5.35 1.97 14.54
N GLY A 26 -5.55 2.67 13.41
CA GLY A 26 -5.50 4.14 13.30
C GLY A 26 -4.09 4.76 13.25
N LEU A 27 -3.03 3.98 13.45
CA LEU A 27 -1.68 4.54 13.58
C LEU A 27 -1.13 5.12 12.27
N CYS A 28 -1.43 4.48 11.14
CA CYS A 28 -0.86 4.85 9.85
C CYS A 28 -1.42 6.17 9.29
N ASP A 29 -2.70 6.42 9.50
CA ASP A 29 -3.40 7.64 9.10
C ASP A 29 -3.12 8.79 10.07
N GLU A 30 -2.86 8.54 11.35
CA GLU A 30 -2.31 9.54 12.26
C GLU A 30 -0.86 9.94 11.88
N THR A 31 -0.02 8.95 11.55
CA THR A 31 1.41 9.16 11.25
C THR A 31 1.62 9.81 9.88
N ALA A 32 0.92 9.33 8.86
CA ALA A 32 1.06 9.77 7.47
C ALA A 32 -0.31 10.07 6.84
N PRO A 33 -1.01 11.11 7.32
CA PRO A 33 -2.36 11.47 6.88
C PRO A 33 -2.42 11.95 5.43
N THR A 34 -1.31 12.20 4.73
CA THR A 34 -1.38 12.51 3.29
C THR A 34 -1.29 11.25 2.42
N VAL A 35 -0.95 10.10 3.02
CA VAL A 35 -0.71 8.82 2.33
C VAL A 35 -1.81 7.80 2.65
N PHE A 36 -2.20 7.66 3.92
CA PHE A 36 -3.17 6.66 4.37
C PHE A 36 -4.52 7.28 4.77
N ARG A 37 -5.59 6.50 4.57
CA ARG A 37 -6.97 6.82 4.96
C ARG A 37 -7.68 5.57 5.50
N GLU A 38 -8.66 5.80 6.36
CA GLU A 38 -9.62 4.77 6.79
C GLU A 38 -10.63 4.46 5.68
N CYS A 39 -10.91 3.18 5.46
CA CYS A 39 -12.10 2.72 4.75
C CYS A 39 -13.22 2.44 5.76
N ASN A 40 -14.06 3.44 6.03
CA ASN A 40 -15.11 3.41 7.06
C ASN A 40 -16.08 2.22 6.92
N GLU A 41 -16.27 1.70 5.71
CA GLU A 41 -17.21 0.61 5.44
C GLU A 41 -16.62 -0.78 5.72
N GLN A 42 -15.30 -0.94 5.55
CA GLN A 42 -14.65 -2.25 5.57
C GLN A 42 -13.73 -2.48 6.78
N GLY A 43 -13.39 -1.41 7.52
CA GLY A 43 -12.62 -1.54 8.76
C GLY A 43 -11.13 -1.82 8.54
N TRP A 44 -10.56 -1.30 7.45
CA TRP A 44 -9.12 -1.30 7.17
C TRP A 44 -8.65 0.07 6.71
N ALA A 45 -7.36 0.32 6.85
CA ALA A 45 -6.71 1.45 6.18
C ALA A 45 -6.36 1.10 4.72
N PHE A 46 -6.12 2.12 3.91
CA PHE A 46 -5.62 1.97 2.55
C PHE A 46 -4.72 3.14 2.17
N VAL A 47 -3.85 2.92 1.17
CA VAL A 47 -3.03 3.98 0.58
C VAL A 47 -3.90 4.77 -0.39
N PHE A 48 -4.28 5.98 -0.01
CA PHE A 48 -5.06 6.90 -0.85
C PHE A 48 -4.17 7.65 -1.84
N HIS A 49 -2.90 7.88 -1.50
CA HIS A 49 -1.93 8.58 -2.34
C HIS A 49 -0.52 8.04 -2.08
N GLN A 50 0.26 7.79 -3.13
CA GLN A 50 1.65 7.36 -2.97
C GLN A 50 2.51 8.53 -2.49
N PRO A 51 3.46 8.34 -1.57
CA PRO A 51 4.32 9.43 -1.11
C PRO A 51 5.15 10.00 -2.27
N THR A 52 5.05 11.30 -2.49
CA THR A 52 5.73 12.02 -3.59
C THR A 52 6.84 12.93 -3.11
N THR A 53 6.81 13.34 -1.84
CA THR A 53 7.83 14.18 -1.22
C THR A 53 8.72 13.39 -0.26
N PRO A 54 9.94 13.88 0.05
CA PRO A 54 10.81 13.23 1.04
C PRO A 54 10.16 13.07 2.43
N ASP A 55 9.37 14.06 2.86
CA ASP A 55 8.69 14.03 4.15
C ASP A 55 7.56 12.99 4.17
N GLU A 56 6.76 12.93 3.10
CA GLU A 56 5.74 11.89 2.95
C GLU A 56 6.36 10.50 2.92
N LEU A 57 7.48 10.32 2.22
CA LEU A 57 8.18 9.05 2.16
C LEU A 57 8.71 8.63 3.53
N ARG A 58 9.24 9.59 4.30
CA ARG A 58 9.73 9.34 5.66
C ARG A 58 8.58 8.89 6.57
N LEU A 59 7.47 9.63 6.58
CA LEU A 59 6.30 9.30 7.40
C LEU A 59 5.63 7.99 6.97
N ALA A 60 5.56 7.71 5.67
CA ALA A 60 5.00 6.45 5.16
C ALA A 60 5.84 5.23 5.58
N ARG A 61 7.16 5.38 5.63
CA ARG A 61 8.07 4.33 6.16
C ARG A 61 7.90 4.14 7.65
N GLU A 62 7.84 5.23 8.41
CA GLU A 62 7.59 5.20 9.85
C GLU A 62 6.27 4.50 10.17
N ALA A 63 5.21 4.80 9.42
CA ALA A 63 3.92 4.12 9.53
C ALA A 63 4.01 2.62 9.21
N ALA A 64 4.78 2.25 8.17
CA ALA A 64 4.98 0.85 7.80
C ALA A 64 5.75 0.06 8.88
N GLU A 65 6.81 0.64 9.42
CA GLU A 65 7.65 0.05 10.48
C GLU A 65 6.91 -0.05 11.82
N SER A 66 5.95 0.85 12.07
CA SER A 66 5.18 0.87 13.31
C SER A 66 3.89 0.04 13.23
N CYS A 67 3.58 -0.56 12.07
CA CYS A 67 2.34 -1.30 11.87
C CYS A 67 2.33 -2.59 12.72
N PRO A 68 1.41 -2.76 13.69
CA PRO A 68 1.45 -3.88 14.64
C PRO A 68 1.18 -5.25 13.99
N THR A 69 0.58 -5.26 12.80
CA THR A 69 0.26 -6.47 12.03
C THR A 69 1.12 -6.61 10.77
N ASP A 70 2.13 -5.75 10.59
CA ASP A 70 2.96 -5.65 9.39
C ASP A 70 2.15 -5.62 8.08
N SER A 71 0.97 -5.00 8.10
CA SER A 71 0.01 -5.03 6.98
C SER A 71 0.29 -3.99 5.89
N ILE A 72 1.33 -3.17 6.06
CA ILE A 72 1.76 -2.16 5.09
C ILE A 72 2.96 -2.69 4.32
N GLY A 73 2.77 -2.96 3.03
CA GLY A 73 3.84 -3.38 2.13
C GLY A 73 4.52 -2.20 1.44
N THR A 74 5.78 -2.39 1.02
CA THR A 74 6.59 -1.36 0.34
C THR A 74 7.22 -1.85 -0.98
N ASP A 75 6.80 -3.02 -1.44
CA ASP A 75 7.30 -3.77 -2.59
C ASP A 75 6.32 -3.81 -3.77
N GLY A 76 5.27 -2.99 -3.75
CA GLY A 76 4.19 -3.05 -4.75
C GLY A 76 4.64 -2.85 -6.21
N GLU A 77 5.63 -1.99 -6.45
CA GLU A 77 6.21 -1.74 -7.78
C GLU A 77 6.96 -2.96 -8.36
N GLN A 78 7.56 -3.78 -7.49
CA GLN A 78 8.31 -4.97 -7.92
C GLN A 78 7.37 -6.02 -8.51
N HIS A 79 6.16 -6.14 -7.94
CA HIS A 79 5.12 -7.02 -8.44
C HIS A 79 4.39 -6.47 -9.68
N GLU A 80 4.22 -5.15 -9.81
CA GLU A 80 3.67 -4.55 -11.03
C GLU A 80 4.60 -4.75 -12.24
N SER A 81 5.90 -4.56 -12.02
CA SER A 81 6.92 -4.76 -13.06
C SER A 81 6.99 -6.22 -13.53
N ALA A 82 6.83 -7.19 -12.63
CA ALA A 82 6.79 -8.61 -12.97
C ALA A 82 5.55 -8.97 -13.82
N ILE A 83 4.40 -8.36 -13.53
CA ILE A 83 3.19 -8.56 -14.34
C ILE A 83 3.37 -7.99 -15.74
N VAL A 84 3.93 -6.78 -15.88
CA VAL A 84 4.13 -6.14 -17.19
C VAL A 84 5.10 -6.95 -18.07
N GLN A 85 6.19 -7.44 -17.50
CA GLN A 85 7.20 -8.24 -18.23
C GLN A 85 6.69 -9.63 -18.64
N SER A 86 5.74 -10.19 -17.90
CA SER A 86 5.15 -11.51 -18.20
C SER A 86 3.99 -11.44 -19.20
N ARG A 87 3.55 -10.24 -19.63
CA ARG A 87 2.52 -10.10 -20.68
C ARG A 87 3.13 -10.50 -22.02
N PRO A 88 2.60 -11.54 -22.69
CA PRO A 88 3.11 -11.95 -23.98
C PRO A 88 2.92 -10.84 -25.02
N TRP A 89 3.95 -10.60 -25.82
CA TRP A 89 3.98 -9.59 -26.86
C TRP A 89 2.82 -9.68 -27.86
N TRP A 90 2.21 -10.86 -28.05
CA TRP A 90 1.08 -11.10 -28.97
C TRP A 90 -0.27 -10.52 -28.50
N ARG A 91 -0.40 -10.05 -27.24
CA ARG A 91 -1.65 -9.44 -26.73
C ARG A 91 -1.83 -7.95 -27.10
N PHE A 92 -0.89 -7.38 -27.84
CA PHE A 92 -0.90 -5.99 -28.32
C PHE A 92 -0.96 -5.90 -29.86
N TRP A 93 -1.39 -6.98 -30.54
CA TRP A 93 -1.74 -7.05 -31.96
C TRP A 93 -3.09 -7.75 -32.14
#